data_AF-A0A497YI29-F1
#
_entry.id   AF-A0A497YI29-F1
#
_cell.length_a   1.000
_cell.length_b   1.000
_cell.length_c   1.000
_cell.angle_alpha   90.00
_cell.angle_beta   90.00
_cell.angle_gamma   90.00
#
_symmetry.space_group_name_H-M   'P 1'
#
loop_
_entity.id
_entity.type
_entity.pdbx_description
1 polymer ?
#
loop_
_entity_poly.entity_id
_entity_poly.type
_entity_poly.pdbx_seq_one_letter_code
_entity_poly.pdbx_strand_id
1 'polypeptide(L)' 'MDIVHQFEQMQAVLRDFSPLLWTYYLELQAQGFTQQQAFELVKNYQNTTFGAKQ' A
#
# COMPACT_ATOMS: atom_id res chain seq x y z
N MET A 1 15.89 17.79 -11.82
CA MET A 1 14.58 17.58 -11.16
C MET A 1 14.85 17.47 -9.68
N ASP A 2 14.34 18.45 -8.94
CA ASP A 2 14.70 18.71 -7.54
C ASP A 2 14.11 17.62 -6.64
N ILE A 3 14.87 17.18 -5.62
CA ILE A 3 14.47 16.10 -4.70
C ILE A 3 13.08 16.33 -4.11
N VAL A 4 12.71 17.60 -3.90
CA VAL A 4 11.39 18.03 -3.43
C VAL A 4 10.26 17.54 -4.33
N HIS A 5 10.41 17.64 -5.66
CA HIS A 5 9.39 17.16 -6.61
C HIS A 5 9.25 15.63 -6.57
N GLN A 6 10.33 14.88 -6.32
CA GLN A 6 10.25 13.43 -6.15
C GLN A 6 9.53 13.05 -4.86
N PHE A 7 9.74 13.81 -3.77
CA PHE A 7 8.99 13.64 -2.52
C PHE A 7 7.50 13.94 -2.69
N GLU A 8 7.15 15.02 -3.39
CA GLU A 8 5.74 15.36 -3.67
C GLU A 8 5.06 14.28 -4.51
N GLN A 9 5.75 13.73 -5.51
CA GLN A 9 5.23 12.61 -6.30
C GLN A 9 5.05 11.35 -5.44
N MET A 10 6.00 11.04 -4.56
CA MET A 10 5.88 9.92 -3.64
C MET A 10 4.73 10.12 -2.65
N GLN A 11 4.53 11.33 -2.13
CA GLN A 11 3.39 11.66 -1.29
C GLN A 11 2.05 11.55 -2.03
N ALA A 12 2.00 11.99 -3.29
CA ALA A 12 0.81 11.85 -4.13
C ALA A 12 0.47 10.37 -4.38
N VAL A 13 1.47 9.56 -4.72
CA VAL A 13 1.32 8.10 -4.86
C VAL A 13 0.82 7.50 -3.55
N LEU A 14 1.45 7.78 -2.41
CA LEU A 14 0.99 7.27 -1.13
C LEU A 14 -0.45 7.72 -0.83
N ARG A 15 -0.79 8.99 -1.04
CA ARG A 15 -2.14 9.51 -0.83
C ARG A 15 -3.18 8.78 -1.66
N ASP A 16 -2.87 8.49 -2.91
CA ASP A 16 -3.83 7.89 -3.84
C ASP A 16 -3.97 6.37 -3.59
N PHE A 17 -2.93 5.70 -3.08
CA PHE A 17 -2.95 4.26 -2.79
C PHE A 17 -3.29 3.89 -1.35
N SER A 18 -3.12 4.79 -0.38
CA SER A 18 -3.46 4.54 1.03
C SER A 18 -4.91 4.07 1.23
N PRO A 19 -5.93 4.68 0.58
CA PRO A 19 -7.31 4.24 0.73
C PRO A 19 -7.54 2.83 0.18
N LEU A 20 -6.83 2.46 -0.88
CA LEU A 20 -6.91 1.15 -1.53
C LEU A 20 -6.31 0.06 -0.64
N LEU A 21 -5.10 0.30 -0.10
CA LEU A 21 -4.45 -0.61 0.85
C LEU A 21 -5.26 -0.75 2.14
N TRP A 22 -5.89 0.33 2.60
CA TRP A 22 -6.77 0.32 3.76
C TRP A 22 -8.06 -0.48 3.52
N THR A 23 -8.70 -0.29 2.36
CA THR A 23 -9.90 -1.06 2.00
C THR A 23 -9.59 -2.54 1.93
N TYR A 24 -8.47 -2.91 1.29
CA TYR A 24 -8.02 -4.30 1.22
C TYR A 24 -7.74 -4.89 2.62
N TYR A 25 -7.11 -4.12 3.51
CA TYR A 25 -6.92 -4.54 4.91
C TYR A 25 -8.25 -4.85 5.60
N LEU A 26 -9.24 -3.97 5.47
CA LEU A 26 -10.56 -4.16 6.08
C LEU A 26 -11.32 -5.35 5.51
N GLU A 27 -11.21 -5.60 4.20
CA GLU A 27 -11.81 -6.78 3.56
C GLU A 27 -11.20 -8.08 4.11
N LEU A 28 -9.89 -8.12 4.30
CA LEU A 28 -9.23 -9.28 4.90
C LEU A 28 -9.71 -9.51 6.34
N GLN A 29 -9.88 -8.44 7.13
CA GLN A 29 -10.47 -8.59 8.47
C GLN A 29 -11.91 -9.12 8.41
N ALA A 30 -12.72 -8.64 7.47
CA ALA A 30 -14.10 -9.10 7.28
C ALA A 30 -14.18 -10.58 6.84
N GLN A 31 -13.17 -11.08 6.13
CA GLN A 31 -13.03 -12.49 5.75
C GLN A 31 -12.52 -13.39 6.89
N GLY A 32 -12.23 -12.82 8.07
CA GLY A 32 -11.79 -13.56 9.25
C GLY A 32 -10.27 -13.69 9.40
N PHE A 33 -9.48 -12.98 8.60
CA PHE A 33 -8.03 -12.91 8.81
C PHE A 33 -7.71 -12.12 10.08
N THR A 34 -6.69 -12.57 10.81
CA THR A 34 -6.16 -11.82 11.95
C THR A 34 -5.51 -10.52 11.48
N GLN A 35 -5.38 -9.54 12.38
CA GLN A 35 -4.73 -8.26 12.08
C GLN A 35 -3.33 -8.44 11.48
N GLN A 36 -2.55 -9.39 12.01
CA GLN A 36 -1.19 -9.65 11.56
C GLN A 36 -1.15 -10.29 10.17
N GLN A 37 -2.06 -11.21 9.87
CA GLN A 37 -2.18 -11.80 8.53
C GLN A 37 -2.63 -10.77 7.50
N ALA A 38 -3.63 -9.95 7.84
CA ALA A 38 -4.10 -8.88 6.97
C ALA A 38 -2.99 -7.87 6.66
N PHE A 39 -2.18 -7.52 7.67
CA PHE A 39 -1.04 -6.64 7.49
C PHE A 39 0.03 -7.22 6.55
N GLU A 40 0.44 -8.48 6.75
CA GLU A 40 1.44 -9.11 5.87
C GLU A 40 0.93 -9.26 4.43
N LEU A 41 -0.36 -9.55 4.24
CA LEU A 41 -0.97 -9.62 2.91
C LEU A 41 -1.01 -8.25 2.21
N VAL A 42 -1.36 -7.19 2.94
CA VAL A 42 -1.35 -5.82 2.41
C VAL A 42 0.07 -5.38 2.05
N LYS A 43 1.06 -5.70 2.88
CA LYS A 43 2.48 -5.44 2.62
C LYS A 43 2.99 -6.21 1.40
N ASN A 44 2.61 -7.49 1.25
CA ASN A 44 2.95 -8.27 0.07
C ASN A 44 2.32 -7.68 -1.20
N TYR A 45 1.05 -7.26 -1.13
CA TYR A 45 0.37 -6.59 -2.22
C TYR A 45 1.04 -5.25 -2.60
N GLN A 46 1.47 -4.47 -1.61
CA GLN A 46 2.24 -3.26 -1.85
C GLN A 46 3.57 -3.57 -2.54
N ASN A 47 4.29 -4.61 -2.12
CA ASN A 47 5.56 -5.02 -2.72
C ASN A 47 5.40 -5.55 -4.15
N THR A 48 4.33 -6.29 -4.46
CA THR A 48 4.08 -6.75 -5.84
C THR A 48 3.61 -5.62 -6.75
N THR A 49 2.81 -4.69 -6.24
CA THR A 49 2.23 -3.59 -7.04
C THR A 49 3.23 -2.44 -7.27
N PHE A 50 4.09 -2.13 -6.29
CA PHE A 50 5.05 -1.02 -6.37
C PHE A 50 6.51 -1.46 -6.49
N GLY A 51 6.84 -2.69 -6.09
CA GLY A 51 8.21 -3.22 -6.13
C GLY A 51 8.57 -3.93 -7.45
N ALA A 52 7.62 -4.17 -8.35
CA ALA A 52 7.85 -4.83 -9.64
C ALA A 52 8.46 -3.90 -10.74
N LYS A 53 9.37 -2.99 -10.34
CA LYS A 53 10.26 -2.29 -11.26
C LYS A 53 11.70 -2.70 -10.93
N GLN A 54 12.12 -3.84 -11.47
CA GLN A 54 13.52 -4.07 -11.85
C GLN A 54 13.63 -3.85 -13.35
#